data_AF-A0A1G2MFJ7-F1
#
_entry.id   AF-A0A1G2MFJ7-F1
#
_cell.length_a   1.000
_cell.length_b   1.000
_cell.length_c   1.000
_cell.angle_alpha   90.00
_cell.angle_beta   90.00
_cell.angle_gamma   90.00
#
_symmetry.space_group_name_H-M   'P 1'
#
loop_
_entity.id
_entity.type
_entity.pdbx_description
1 polymer ?
#
loop_
_entity_poly.entity_id
_entity_poly.type
_entity_poly.pdbx_seq_one_letter_code
_entity_poly.pdbx_strand_id
1 'polypeptide(L)'
;MERSVKAQRDTSKNSTLATLSIQANQLLLNQPQLIELHGVDEQKLSLLGFSKEEFVYILADLRGAEVFHRIDGSKKAVLSEYRSTFLRHPKVGLAWRELIRGRFISQSPFTDAVDALLQSERDHTQSGQGLIVDSTQMNASEGRSHESASRTPVG
;
A
#
# COMPACT_ATOMS: atom_id res chain seq x y z
N MET A 1 26.28 -7.00 35.49
CA MET A 1 26.22 -8.39 34.98
C MET A 1 24.87 -8.69 34.30
N GLU A 2 23.72 -8.37 34.92
CA GLU A 2 22.38 -8.63 34.34
C GLU A 2 22.11 -7.95 32.98
N ARG A 3 22.55 -6.69 32.78
CA ARG A 3 22.38 -5.99 31.49
C ARG A 3 23.16 -6.65 30.34
N SER A 4 24.34 -7.22 30.63
CA SER A 4 25.18 -7.90 29.64
C SER A 4 24.56 -9.24 29.23
N VAL A 5 24.02 -10.00 30.19
CA VAL A 5 23.30 -11.26 29.92
C VAL A 5 22.01 -11.01 29.13
N LYS A 6 21.26 -9.94 29.45
CA LYS A 6 20.06 -9.55 28.69
C LYS A 6 20.41 -9.18 27.25
N ALA A 7 21.40 -8.30 27.05
CA ALA A 7 21.85 -7.90 25.72
C ALA A 7 22.29 -9.11 24.88
N GLN A 8 23.05 -10.04 25.48
CA GLN A 8 23.47 -11.26 24.79
C GLN A 8 22.29 -12.15 24.40
N ARG A 9 21.29 -12.34 25.28
CA ARG A 9 20.06 -13.08 24.96
C ARG A 9 19.28 -12.42 23.83
N ASP A 10 19.15 -11.09 23.86
CA ASP A 10 18.41 -10.35 22.85
C ASP A 10 19.13 -10.45 21.49
N THR A 11 20.46 -10.34 21.46
CA THR A 11 21.27 -10.60 20.26
C THR A 11 21.08 -12.02 19.71
N SER A 12 21.16 -13.05 20.56
CA SER A 12 20.96 -14.43 20.12
C SER A 12 19.56 -14.68 19.56
N LYS A 13 18.51 -14.19 20.24
CA LYS A 13 17.12 -14.28 19.75
C LYS A 13 16.95 -13.61 18.39
N ASN A 14 17.48 -12.40 18.27
CA ASN A 14 17.40 -11.61 17.04
C ASN A 14 18.14 -12.28 15.89
N SER A 15 19.33 -12.83 16.15
CA SER A 15 20.09 -13.59 15.16
C SER A 15 19.33 -14.85 14.70
N THR A 16 18.78 -15.63 15.63
CA THR A 16 17.96 -16.80 15.28
C THR A 16 16.74 -16.42 14.45
N LEU A 17 16.02 -15.36 14.82
CA LEU A 17 14.86 -14.88 14.06
C LEU A 17 15.24 -14.44 12.64
N ALA A 18 16.37 -13.74 12.49
CA ALA A 18 16.88 -13.34 11.18
C ALA A 18 17.21 -14.57 10.31
N THR A 19 17.92 -15.55 10.87
CA THR A 19 18.26 -16.79 10.15
C THR A 19 17.02 -17.55 9.71
N LEU A 20 16.03 -17.75 10.59
CA LEU A 20 14.79 -18.43 10.24
C LEU A 20 13.99 -17.68 9.19
N SER A 21 13.96 -16.34 9.25
CA SER A 21 13.29 -15.52 8.24
C SER A 21 13.98 -15.59 6.88
N ILE A 22 15.31 -15.59 6.85
CA ILE A 22 16.09 -15.78 5.62
C ILE A 22 15.81 -17.15 5.01
N GLN A 23 15.83 -18.22 5.81
CA GLN A 23 15.54 -19.59 5.35
C GLN A 23 14.12 -19.71 4.79
N ALA A 24 13.13 -19.15 5.48
CA ALA A 24 11.75 -19.15 5.01
C ALA A 24 11.60 -18.39 3.68
N ASN A 25 12.24 -17.22 3.55
CA ASN A 25 12.22 -16.44 2.32
C ASN A 25 12.93 -17.18 1.17
N GLN A 26 14.06 -17.85 1.42
CA GLN A 26 14.74 -18.68 0.42
C GLN A 26 13.88 -19.85 -0.03
N LEU A 27 13.17 -20.51 0.89
CA LEU A 27 12.22 -21.56 0.54
C LEU A 27 11.08 -21.01 -0.32
N LEU A 28 10.51 -19.85 0.02
CA LEU A 28 9.46 -19.21 -0.77
C LEU A 28 9.95 -18.80 -2.17
N LEU A 29 11.19 -18.33 -2.31
CA LEU A 29 11.78 -17.99 -3.61
C LEU A 29 11.95 -19.22 -4.51
N ASN A 30 12.32 -20.36 -3.93
CA ASN A 30 12.51 -21.61 -4.67
C ASN A 30 11.22 -22.41 -4.87
N GLN A 31 10.23 -22.21 -3.98
CA GLN A 31 8.95 -22.92 -3.96
C GLN A 31 7.82 -21.92 -3.66
N PRO A 32 7.47 -21.05 -4.62
CA PRO A 32 6.47 -20.01 -4.42
C PRO A 32 5.09 -20.54 -4.01
N GLN A 33 4.75 -21.78 -4.36
CA GLN A 33 3.51 -22.45 -3.95
C GLN A 33 3.34 -22.55 -2.42
N LEU A 34 4.42 -22.47 -1.63
CA LEU A 34 4.33 -22.53 -0.17
C LEU A 34 3.57 -21.34 0.45
N ILE A 35 3.32 -20.26 -0.30
CA ILE A 35 2.43 -19.17 0.14
C ILE A 35 1.00 -19.63 0.40
N GLU A 36 0.58 -20.76 -0.20
CA GLU A 36 -0.76 -21.34 -0.03
C GLU A 36 -1.00 -21.77 1.43
N LEU A 37 0.06 -22.13 2.17
CA LEU A 37 0.00 -22.41 3.61
C LEU A 37 -0.47 -21.21 4.44
N HIS A 38 -0.44 -20.01 3.86
CA HIS A 38 -0.89 -18.76 4.46
C HIS A 38 -2.25 -18.29 3.92
N GLY A 39 -2.98 -19.14 3.19
CA GLY A 39 -4.29 -18.82 2.62
C GLY A 39 -4.23 -17.81 1.47
N VAL A 40 -3.10 -17.79 0.74
CA VAL A 40 -2.94 -17.04 -0.50
C VAL A 40 -2.73 -18.04 -1.63
N ASP A 41 -3.79 -18.35 -2.37
CA ASP A 41 -3.73 -19.26 -3.50
C ASP A 41 -3.49 -18.54 -4.84
N GLU A 42 -3.23 -19.33 -5.87
CA GLU A 42 -2.97 -18.84 -7.22
C GLU A 42 -4.14 -18.04 -7.79
N GLN A 43 -5.38 -18.46 -7.50
CA GLN A 43 -6.58 -17.77 -7.97
C GLN A 43 -6.65 -16.37 -7.37
N LYS A 44 -6.42 -16.24 -6.05
CA LYS A 44 -6.40 -14.96 -5.35
C LYS A 44 -5.31 -14.03 -5.85
N LEU A 45 -4.10 -14.56 -6.11
CA LEU A 45 -3.02 -13.77 -6.70
C LEU A 45 -3.36 -13.29 -8.11
N SER A 46 -3.90 -14.18 -8.95
CA SER A 46 -4.29 -13.87 -10.32
C SER A 46 -5.37 -12.78 -10.38
N LEU A 47 -6.39 -12.88 -9.52
CA LEU A 47 -7.45 -11.87 -9.40
C LEU A 47 -6.91 -10.48 -9.03
N LEU A 48 -5.83 -10.43 -8.27
CA LEU A 48 -5.17 -9.18 -7.86
C LEU A 48 -4.03 -8.75 -8.81
N GLY A 49 -3.79 -9.50 -9.89
CA GLY A 49 -2.80 -9.16 -10.92
C GLY A 49 -1.34 -9.44 -10.51
N PHE A 50 -1.11 -10.46 -9.68
CA PHE A 50 0.23 -10.90 -9.26
C PHE A 50 0.59 -12.26 -9.85
N SER A 51 1.84 -12.41 -10.30
CA SER A 51 2.47 -13.73 -10.36
C SER A 51 2.90 -14.19 -8.95
N LYS A 52 3.14 -15.50 -8.77
CA LYS A 52 3.65 -16.03 -7.49
C LYS A 52 5.01 -15.42 -7.15
N GLU A 53 5.88 -15.27 -8.15
CA GLU A 53 7.23 -14.73 -8.02
C GLU A 53 7.21 -13.24 -7.65
N GLU A 54 6.35 -12.45 -8.30
CA GLU A 54 6.17 -11.03 -7.96
C GLU A 54 5.75 -10.86 -6.50
N PHE A 55 4.75 -11.65 -6.07
CA PHE A 55 4.27 -11.59 -4.68
C PHE A 55 5.35 -12.02 -3.68
N VAL A 56 6.05 -13.13 -3.95
CA VAL A 56 7.12 -13.64 -3.09
C VAL A 56 8.26 -12.63 -2.98
N TYR A 57 8.65 -11.97 -4.07
CA TYR A 57 9.66 -10.92 -4.04
C TYR A 57 9.26 -9.77 -3.12
N ILE A 58 8.03 -9.26 -3.27
CA ILE A 58 7.49 -8.18 -2.43
C ILE A 58 7.47 -8.61 -0.96
N LEU A 59 6.97 -9.80 -0.67
CA LEU A 59 6.90 -10.34 0.68
C LEU A 59 8.29 -10.46 1.32
N ALA A 60 9.26 -11.02 0.58
CA ALA A 60 10.62 -11.22 1.07
C ALA A 60 11.30 -9.88 1.41
N ASP A 61 11.15 -8.88 0.55
CA ASP A 61 11.70 -7.54 0.77
C ASP A 61 11.07 -6.84 1.99
N LEU A 62 9.74 -6.83 2.10
CA LEU A 62 9.04 -6.20 3.22
C LEU A 62 9.33 -6.90 4.55
N ARG A 63 9.45 -8.23 4.55
CA ARG A 63 9.81 -9.00 5.74
C ARG A 63 11.26 -8.75 6.17
N GLY A 64 12.18 -8.62 5.21
CA GLY A 64 13.56 -8.24 5.50
C GLY A 64 13.66 -6.90 6.23
N ALA A 65 12.89 -5.91 5.78
CA ALA A 65 12.83 -4.61 6.44
C ALA A 65 12.18 -4.65 7.83
N GLU A 66 11.11 -5.44 8.01
CA GLU A 66 10.51 -5.61 9.33
C GLU A 66 11.50 -6.23 10.33
N VAL A 67 12.21 -7.28 9.90
CA VAL A 67 13.24 -7.94 10.71
C VAL A 67 14.35 -6.95 11.06
N PHE A 68 14.82 -6.15 10.11
CA PHE A 68 15.82 -5.11 10.37
C PHE A 68 15.37 -4.14 11.48
N HIS A 69 14.17 -3.59 11.38
CA HIS A 69 13.66 -2.65 12.39
C HIS A 69 13.42 -3.32 13.75
N ARG A 70 13.03 -4.59 13.77
CA ARG A 70 12.88 -5.36 15.00
C ARG A 70 14.23 -5.56 15.70
N ILE A 71 15.29 -5.81 14.93
CA ILE A 71 16.66 -5.99 15.45
C ILE A 71 17.24 -4.67 15.95
N ASP A 72 17.04 -3.58 15.21
CA ASP A 72 17.47 -2.23 15.58
C ASP A 72 16.83 -1.78 16.91
N GLY A 73 15.62 -2.28 17.22
CA GLY A 73 14.95 -2.05 18.51
C GLY A 73 14.37 -0.64 18.64
N SER A 74 14.36 0.13 17.56
CA SER A 74 13.74 1.45 17.51
C SER A 74 12.25 1.38 17.78
N LYS A 75 11.79 2.18 18.76
CA LYS A 75 10.35 2.30 19.10
C LYS A 75 9.52 2.97 18.02
N LYS A 76 10.18 3.62 17.06
CA LYS A 76 9.57 4.25 15.89
C LYS A 76 10.39 3.84 14.67
N ALA A 77 9.75 3.25 13.68
CA ALA A 77 10.42 3.01 12.40
C ALA A 77 10.37 4.27 11.54
N VAL A 78 11.49 4.60 10.91
CA VAL A 78 11.56 5.63 9.86
C VAL A 78 11.83 4.90 8.56
N LEU A 79 10.94 5.06 7.58
CA LEU A 79 11.12 4.46 6.26
C LEU A 79 12.17 5.27 5.48
N SER A 80 13.14 4.59 4.88
CA SER A 80 14.07 5.23 3.97
C SER A 80 13.37 5.69 2.69
N GLU A 81 13.98 6.62 1.95
CA GLU A 81 13.46 7.10 0.65
C GLU A 81 13.24 5.94 -0.33
N TYR A 82 14.20 5.01 -0.39
CA TYR A 82 14.08 3.77 -1.16
C TYR A 82 12.84 2.98 -0.77
N ARG A 83 12.62 2.78 0.54
CA ARG A 83 11.49 2.01 1.06
C ARG A 83 10.16 2.69 0.75
N SER A 84 10.08 4.01 0.93
CA SER A 84 8.91 4.80 0.60
C SER A 84 8.58 4.72 -0.89
N THR A 85 9.59 4.82 -1.76
CA THR A 85 9.42 4.68 -3.21
C THR A 85 8.89 3.29 -3.59
N PHE A 86 9.46 2.24 -3.02
CA PHE A 86 9.00 0.87 -3.27
C PHE A 86 7.55 0.66 -2.82
N LEU A 87 7.18 1.14 -1.63
CA LEU A 87 5.82 1.03 -1.08
C LEU A 87 4.78 1.82 -1.88
N ARG A 88 5.16 2.97 -2.46
CA ARG A 88 4.29 3.76 -3.33
C ARG A 88 3.96 3.09 -4.66
N HIS A 89 4.70 2.06 -5.05
CA HIS A 89 4.35 1.30 -6.25
C HIS A 89 2.96 0.65 -6.07
N PRO A 90 1.99 0.85 -6.99
CA PRO A 90 0.60 0.44 -6.78
C PRO A 90 0.43 -1.05 -6.43
N LYS A 91 1.19 -1.93 -7.10
CA LYS A 91 1.21 -3.37 -6.78
C LYS A 91 1.74 -3.65 -5.37
N VAL A 92 2.75 -2.93 -4.90
CA VAL A 92 3.33 -3.15 -3.56
C VAL A 92 2.34 -2.70 -2.49
N GLY A 93 1.74 -1.52 -2.64
CA GLY A 93 0.70 -1.05 -1.74
C GLY A 93 -0.54 -1.95 -1.73
N LEU A 94 -0.92 -2.51 -2.88
CA LEU A 94 -2.01 -3.50 -2.96
C LEU A 94 -1.65 -4.81 -2.24
N ALA A 95 -0.47 -5.38 -2.51
CA ALA A 95 0.01 -6.58 -1.84
C ALA A 95 0.08 -6.39 -0.32
N TRP A 96 0.56 -5.23 0.13
CA TRP A 96 0.59 -4.90 1.56
C TRP A 96 -0.79 -5.04 2.20
N ARG A 97 -1.79 -4.35 1.64
CA ARG A 97 -3.13 -4.26 2.25
C ARG A 97 -3.92 -5.54 2.10
N GLU A 98 -3.89 -6.16 0.93
CA GLU A 98 -4.78 -7.28 0.61
C GLU A 98 -4.20 -8.63 1.00
N LEU A 99 -2.87 -8.76 1.07
CA LEU A 99 -2.20 -10.05 1.20
C LEU A 99 -1.28 -10.14 2.43
N ILE A 100 -0.48 -9.11 2.71
CA ILE A 100 0.64 -9.20 3.65
C ILE A 100 0.26 -8.79 5.08
N ARG A 101 -0.32 -7.60 5.24
CA ARG A 101 -0.61 -6.99 6.54
C ARG A 101 -1.56 -7.89 7.34
N GLY A 102 -1.13 -8.27 8.54
CA GLY A 102 -1.94 -9.11 9.44
C GLY A 102 -1.98 -10.59 9.09
N ARG A 103 -1.31 -11.03 8.01
CA ARG A 103 -1.13 -12.47 7.68
C ARG A 103 0.31 -12.91 7.81
N PHE A 104 1.20 -12.27 7.06
CA PHE A 104 2.63 -12.66 7.01
C PHE A 104 3.49 -11.82 7.95
N ILE A 105 3.07 -10.58 8.19
CA ILE A 105 3.79 -9.63 9.04
C ILE A 105 2.83 -9.14 10.12
N SER A 106 3.17 -9.45 11.38
CA SER A 106 2.45 -9.00 12.57
C SER A 106 2.70 -7.52 12.85
N GLN A 107 1.84 -6.91 13.67
CA GLN A 107 1.97 -5.51 14.01
C GLN A 107 3.31 -5.18 14.70
N SER A 108 3.96 -4.12 14.25
CA SER A 108 5.23 -3.61 14.75
C SER A 108 5.38 -2.12 14.39
N PRO A 109 6.37 -1.41 14.96
CA PRO A 109 6.65 -0.03 14.57
C PRO A 109 6.88 0.15 13.05
N PHE A 110 7.43 -0.87 12.39
CA PHE A 110 7.58 -0.88 10.93
C PHE A 110 6.23 -0.94 10.24
N THR A 111 5.33 -1.85 10.64
CA THR A 111 4.01 -1.95 10.00
C THR A 111 3.20 -0.67 10.19
N ASP A 112 3.30 -0.04 11.35
CA ASP A 112 2.62 1.22 11.63
C ASP A 112 3.15 2.35 10.72
N ALA A 113 4.46 2.40 10.46
CA ALA A 113 5.05 3.37 9.53
C ALA A 113 4.61 3.12 8.08
N VAL A 114 4.51 1.86 7.65
CA VAL A 114 4.00 1.50 6.32
C VAL A 114 2.51 1.87 6.19
N ASP A 115 1.70 1.54 7.19
CA ASP A 115 0.27 1.85 7.22
C ASP A 115 0.05 3.37 7.14
N ALA A 116 0.82 4.17 7.89
CA ALA A 116 0.77 5.62 7.84
C ALA A 116 1.14 6.20 6.47
N LEU A 117 2.23 5.72 5.85
CA LEU A 117 2.62 6.15 4.51
C LEU A 117 1.50 5.87 3.49
N LEU A 118 1.04 4.62 3.42
CA LEU A 118 0.05 4.22 2.42
C LEU A 118 -1.32 4.88 2.63
N GLN A 119 -1.68 5.21 3.88
CA GLN A 119 -2.87 6.01 4.16
C GLN A 119 -2.71 7.43 3.64
N SER A 120 -1.58 8.08 3.90
CA SER A 120 -1.34 9.44 3.42
C SER A 120 -1.44 9.56 1.89
N GLU A 121 -0.91 8.59 1.13
CA GLU A 121 -0.98 8.60 -0.33
C GLU A 121 -2.42 8.48 -0.86
N ARG A 122 -3.28 7.74 -0.17
CA ARG A 122 -4.71 7.65 -0.50
C ARG A 122 -5.42 8.98 -0.27
N ASP A 123 -5.16 9.63 0.85
CA ASP A 123 -5.79 10.89 1.24
C ASP A 123 -5.41 12.02 0.26
N HIS A 124 -4.17 12.04 -0.23
CA HIS A 124 -3.71 12.98 -1.27
C HIS A 124 -4.39 12.71 -2.62
N THR A 125 -4.56 11.44 -2.99
CA THR A 125 -5.23 11.07 -4.26
C THR A 125 -6.70 11.47 -4.26
N GLN A 126 -7.40 11.32 -3.12
CA GLN A 126 -8.81 11.70 -2.99
C GLN A 126 -9.00 13.22 -2.91
N SER A 127 -8.09 13.94 -2.27
CA SER A 127 -8.15 15.41 -2.18
C SER A 127 -7.89 16.10 -3.53
N GLY A 128 -7.10 15.49 -4.42
CA GLY A 128 -6.84 16.00 -5.78
C GLY A 128 -7.97 15.79 -6.79
N GLN A 129 -8.90 14.87 -6.54
CA GLN A 129 -10.04 14.59 -7.43
C GLN A 129 -11.28 15.45 -7.14
N GLY A 130 -11.27 16.29 -6.10
CA GLY A 130 -12.40 17.12 -5.69
C GLY A 130 -12.46 18.54 -6.28
N LEU A 131 -11.54 18.93 -7.17
CA LEU A 131 -11.42 20.31 -7.66
C LEU A 131 -11.61 20.46 -9.17
N ILE A 132 -12.64 19.85 -9.74
CA ILE A 132 -13.17 20.26 -11.05
C ILE A 132 -14.70 20.18 -10.97
N VAL A 133 -15.33 21.20 -10.38
CA VAL A 133 -16.75 21.48 -10.62
C VAL A 133 -16.82 22.73 -11.50
N ASP A 134 -17.26 22.46 -12.71
CA ASP A 134 -17.46 23.36 -13.84
C ASP A 134 -18.28 24.59 -13.44
N SER A 135 -17.61 25.74 -13.33
CA SER A 135 -18.28 27.05 -13.21
C SER A 135 -18.56 27.63 -14.61
N THR A 136 -19.41 26.96 -15.38
CA THR A 136 -20.02 27.57 -16.57
C THR A 136 -21.54 27.35 -16.54
N GLN A 137 -22.21 27.93 -15.53
CA GLN A 137 -23.65 28.10 -15.55
C GLN A 137 -24.03 29.28 -16.46
N MET A 138 -24.69 28.92 -17.55
CA MET A 138 -25.86 29.55 -18.18
C MET A 138 -26.15 31.02 -17.84
N ASN A 139 -26.04 31.88 -18.84
CA ASN A 139 -26.76 33.14 -18.88
C ASN A 139 -27.74 33.13 -20.05
N ALA A 140 -28.98 32.69 -19.79
CA ALA A 140 -30.09 32.77 -20.72
C ALA A 140 -31.39 33.02 -19.96
N SER A 141 -31.67 34.29 -19.68
CA SER A 141 -32.98 34.84 -19.31
C SER A 141 -32.81 36.35 -19.22
N GLU A 142 -33.69 37.26 -19.64
CA GLU A 142 -34.94 37.28 -20.39
C GLU A 142 -35.12 38.77 -20.74
N GLY A 143 -35.76 39.09 -21.86
CA GLY A 143 -36.07 40.47 -22.22
C GLY A 143 -37.25 40.52 -23.18
N ARG A 144 -38.47 40.37 -22.65
CA ARG A 144 -39.71 40.69 -23.36
C ARG A 144 -39.90 42.20 -23.42
N SER A 145 -40.26 42.73 -24.58
CA SER A 145 -41.25 43.80 -24.72
C SER A 145 -41.79 43.86 -26.16
N HIS A 146 -43.11 44.00 -26.25
CA HIS A 146 -44.04 44.44 -27.32
C HIS A 146 -43.42 44.93 -28.65
N GLU A 147 -43.99 44.65 -29.82
CA GLU A 147 -45.19 45.35 -30.31
C GLU A 147 -45.79 44.69 -31.57
N SER A 148 -47.11 44.81 -31.70
CA SER A 148 -47.99 44.28 -32.75
C SER A 148 -47.79 44.95 -34.12
N ALA A 149 -48.00 44.22 -35.23
CA ALA A 149 -48.97 44.57 -36.29
C ALA A 149 -48.78 43.76 -37.59
N SER A 150 -49.83 43.00 -37.93
CA SER A 150 -50.50 42.99 -39.25
C SER A 150 -49.67 43.00 -40.54
N ARG A 151 -49.73 41.90 -41.32
CA ARG A 151 -50.51 41.82 -42.58
C ARG A 151 -50.37 40.44 -43.26
N THR A 152 -51.43 40.14 -43.99
CA THR A 152 -51.93 38.92 -44.65
C THR A 152 -51.05 38.29 -45.74
N PRO A 153 -51.41 37.06 -46.21
CA PRO A 153 -50.58 36.15 -47.01
C PRO A 153 -50.76 36.34 -48.53
N VAL A 154 -50.03 35.55 -49.32
CA VAL A 154 -50.43 34.82 -50.56
C VAL A 154 -49.21 34.68 -51.50
N GLY A 155 -48.96 33.47 -51.98
CA GLY A 155 -48.08 33.19 -53.13
C GLY A 155 -47.16 32.00 -52.89
#